data_AF-A0AAU2US66-F1
#
_entry.id   AF-A0AAU2US66-F1
#
_cell.length_a   1.000
_cell.length_b   1.000
_cell.length_c   1.000
_cell.angle_alpha   90.00
_cell.angle_beta   90.00
_cell.angle_gamma   90.00
#
_symmetry.space_group_name_H-M   'P 1'
#
loop_
_entity.id
_entity.type
_entity.pdbx_description
1 polymer ?
#
loop_
_entity_poly.entity_id
_entity_poly.type
_entity_poly.pdbx_seq_one_letter_code
_entity_poly.pdbx_strand_id
1 'polypeptide(L)' 'MVLLDERDGRYWQLNATGATVLQALLDGAGLEQIADRLSVTRPVPRGRAAADVTALLEHLTRCGLVVDGP' A
#
# COMPACT_ATOMS: atom_id res chain seq x y z
N MET A 1 5.89 8.36 -5.24
CA MET A 1 4.53 8.90 -5.04
C MET A 1 4.51 9.62 -3.71
N VAL A 2 3.81 10.76 -3.61
CA VAL A 2 3.69 11.53 -2.36
C VAL A 2 2.21 11.64 -2.00
N LEU A 3 1.91 11.42 -0.73
CA LEU A 3 0.59 11.65 -0.13
C LEU A 3 0.66 12.91 0.71
N LEU A 4 -0.34 13.77 0.57
CA LEU A 4 -0.52 14.96 1.39
C LEU A 4 -1.75 14.74 2.27
N ASP A 5 -1.60 14.89 3.57
CA ASP A 5 -2.72 15.07 4.48
C ASP A 5 -3.03 16.57 4.54
N GLU A 6 -4.15 16.94 3.95
CA GLU A 6 -4.60 18.33 3.86
C GLU A 6 -5.10 18.88 5.20
N ARG A 7 -5.33 18.03 6.22
CA ARG A 7 -5.76 18.48 7.55
C ARG A 7 -4.61 19.09 8.33
N ASP A 8 -3.48 18.39 8.33
CA ASP A 8 -2.32 18.73 9.15
C ASP A 8 -1.13 19.25 8.31
N GLY A 9 -1.26 19.26 6.98
CA GLY A 9 -0.22 19.70 6.03
C GLY A 9 0.98 18.76 5.94
N ARG A 10 0.85 17.53 6.44
CA ARG A 10 1.95 16.56 6.49
C ARG A 10 2.05 15.81 5.17
N TYR A 11 3.27 15.46 4.77
CA TYR A 11 3.53 14.69 3.56
C TYR A 11 4.16 13.34 3.90
N TRP A 12 3.79 12.31 3.14
CA TRP A 12 4.40 10.98 3.19
C TRP A 12 4.87 10.61 1.81
N GLN A 13 6.15 10.25 1.72
CA GLN A 13 6.70 9.72 0.48
C GLN A 13 6.65 8.21 0.51
N LEU A 14 5.94 7.62 -0.45
CA LEU A 14 5.93 6.18 -0.65
C LEU A 14 7.13 5.77 -1.50
N ASN A 15 7.75 4.67 -1.07
CA ASN A 15 8.73 3.97 -1.90
C ASN A 15 8.06 3.38 -3.15
N ALA A 16 8.85 2.89 -4.10
CA ALA A 16 8.32 2.38 -5.36
C ALA A 16 7.30 1.23 -5.19
N THR A 17 7.54 0.33 -4.23
CA THR A 17 6.63 -0.79 -3.95
C THR A 17 5.31 -0.30 -3.35
N GLY A 18 5.37 0.57 -2.35
CA GLY A 18 4.18 1.13 -1.71
C GLY A 18 3.36 2.00 -2.65
N ALA A 19 4.01 2.68 -3.61
CA ALA A 19 3.32 3.37 -4.69
C ALA A 19 2.52 2.40 -5.57
N THR A 20 3.12 1.28 -5.98
CA THR A 20 2.42 0.24 -6.75
C THR A 20 1.25 -0.37 -5.99
N VAL A 21 1.43 -0.66 -4.69
CA VAL A 21 0.36 -1.21 -3.84
C VAL A 21 -0.80 -0.25 -3.75
N LEU A 22 -0.55 1.02 -3.41
CA LEU A 22 -1.62 2.00 -3.27
C LEU A 22 -2.33 2.29 -4.59
N GLN A 23 -1.61 2.34 -5.72
CA GLN A 23 -2.26 2.45 -7.03
C GLN A 23 -3.19 1.26 -7.31
N ALA A 24 -2.75 0.03 -7.04
CA ALA A 24 -3.58 -1.15 -7.25
C ALA A 24 -4.82 -1.16 -6.34
N LEU A 25 -4.71 -0.69 -5.10
CA LEU A 25 -5.85 -0.52 -4.19
C LEU A 25 -6.84 0.52 -4.72
N LEU A 26 -6.35 1.65 -5.25
CA LEU A 26 -7.19 2.69 -5.88
C LEU A 26 -7.88 2.18 -7.16
N ASP A 27 -7.24 1.24 -7.87
CA ASP A 27 -7.84 0.53 -9.01
C ASP A 27 -8.87 -0.54 -8.57
N GLY A 28 -9.07 -0.75 -7.27
CA GLY A 28 -10.02 -1.73 -6.72
C GLY A 28 -9.48 -3.16 -6.59
N ALA A 29 -8.17 -3.37 -6.70
CA ALA A 29 -7.56 -4.69 -6.55
C ALA A 29 -7.58 -5.16 -5.08
N GLY A 30 -7.85 -6.45 -4.88
CA GLY A 30 -7.78 -7.08 -3.55
C GLY A 30 -6.36 -7.38 -3.10
N LEU A 31 -6.15 -7.55 -1.78
CA LEU A 31 -4.83 -7.80 -1.19
C LEU A 31 -4.10 -9.00 -1.81
N GLU A 32 -4.81 -10.10 -2.04
CA GLU A 32 -4.23 -11.31 -2.63
C GLU A 32 -3.75 -11.08 -4.07
N GLN A 33 -4.50 -10.30 -4.86
CA GLN A 33 -4.10 -9.95 -6.23
C GLN A 33 -2.86 -9.06 -6.24
N ILE A 34 -2.76 -8.14 -5.28
CA ILE A 34 -1.61 -7.26 -5.11
C ILE A 34 -0.38 -8.06 -4.69
N ALA A 35 -0.52 -8.96 -3.71
CA ALA A 35 0.56 -9.84 -3.26
C ALA A 35 1.08 -10.73 -4.40
N ASP A 36 0.18 -11.27 -5.22
CA ASP A 36 0.54 -12.03 -6.41
C ASP A 36 1.33 -11.18 -7.41
N ARG A 37 0.81 -10.01 -7.76
CA ARG A 37 1.46 -9.10 -8.70
C ARG A 37 2.85 -8.66 -8.20
N LEU A 38 3.00 -8.42 -6.90
CA LEU A 38 4.28 -8.11 -6.29
C LEU A 38 5.25 -9.29 -6.35
N SER A 39 4.79 -10.51 -6.09
CA SER A 39 5.62 -11.71 -6.17
C SER A 39 6.13 -12.01 -7.58
N VAL A 40 5.38 -11.59 -8.62
CA VAL A 40 5.79 -11.74 -10.03
C VAL A 40 6.74 -10.61 -10.47
N THR A 41 6.51 -9.39 -9.99
CA THR A 41 7.27 -8.20 -10.43
C THR A 41 8.53 -7.94 -9.62
N ARG A 42 8.66 -8.56 -8.44
CA ARG A 42 9.79 -8.41 -7.52
C ARG A 42 10.31 -9.79 -7.13
N PRO A 43 11.62 -9.96 -6.90
CA PRO A 43 12.20 -11.21 -6.44
C PRO A 43 11.92 -11.41 -4.92
N VAL A 44 10.64 -11.47 -4.53
CA VAL A 44 10.20 -11.68 -3.16
C VAL A 44 9.14 -12.80 -3.11
N PRO A 45 9.18 -13.68 -2.10
CA PRO A 45 8.13 -14.69 -1.93
C PRO A 45 6.77 -14.05 -1.69
N ARG A 46 5.69 -14.68 -2.20
CA ARG A 46 4.30 -14.23 -2.01
C ARG A 46 3.96 -13.94 -0.54
N GLY A 47 4.35 -14.82 0.38
CA GLY A 47 4.09 -14.61 1.81
C GLY A 47 4.74 -13.33 2.37
N ARG A 48 5.93 -12.97 1.88
CA ARG A 48 6.59 -11.71 2.25
C ARG A 48 5.90 -10.51 1.59
N ALA A 49 5.50 -10.65 0.33
CA ALA A 49 4.74 -9.61 -0.36
C ALA A 49 3.41 -9.29 0.33
N ALA A 50 2.68 -10.33 0.77
CA ALA A 50 1.44 -10.16 1.53
C ALA A 50 1.70 -9.43 2.87
N ALA A 51 2.71 -9.85 3.62
CA ALA A 51 3.09 -9.20 4.88
C ALA A 51 3.48 -7.72 4.67
N ASP A 52 4.23 -7.40 3.61
CA ASP A 52 4.62 -6.03 3.29
C ASP A 52 3.41 -5.16 2.92
N VAL A 53 2.43 -5.72 2.18
CA VAL A 53 1.16 -5.04 1.84
C VAL A 53 0.34 -4.76 3.10
N THR A 54 0.19 -5.75 3.99
CA THR A 54 -0.53 -5.58 5.26
C THR A 54 0.15 -4.53 6.14
N ALA A 55 1.47 -4.60 6.31
CA ALA A 55 2.22 -3.64 7.12
C ALA A 55 2.12 -2.21 6.57
N LEU A 56 2.08 -2.05 5.24
CA LEU A 56 1.88 -0.75 4.60
C LEU A 56 0.49 -0.19 4.92
N LEU A 57 -0.56 -1.01 4.78
CA LEU A 57 -1.93 -0.60 5.08
C LEU A 57 -2.08 -0.21 6.55
N GLU A 58 -1.60 -1.03 7.47
CA GLU A 58 -1.60 -0.72 8.90
C GLU A 58 -0.87 0.60 9.22
N HIS A 59 0.21 0.91 8.50
CA HIS A 59 0.92 2.18 8.68
C HIS A 59 0.09 3.36 8.16
N LEU A 60 -0.48 3.24 6.97
CA LEU A 60 -1.32 4.28 6.38
C LEU A 60 -2.59 4.54 7.21
N THR A 61 -3.24 3.49 7.72
CA THR A 61 -4.42 3.59 8.59
C THR A 61 -4.06 4.28 9.90
N ARG A 62 -2.93 3.94 10.53
CA ARG A 62 -2.46 4.62 11.74
C ARG A 62 -2.14 6.10 11.51
N CYS A 63 -1.69 6.45 10.31
CA CYS A 63 -1.48 7.85 9.93
C CYS A 63 -2.79 8.57 9.53
N GLY A 64 -3.94 7.89 9.52
CA GLY A 64 -5.22 8.47 9.12
C GLY A 64 -5.36 8.72 7.62
N LEU A 65 -4.50 8.11 6.80
CA LEU A 65 -4.42 8.35 5.35
C LEU A 65 -5.35 7.44 4.54
N VAL A 66 -5.72 6.30 5.10
CA VAL A 66 -6.67 5.36 4.51
C VAL A 66 -7.62 4.90 5.59
N VAL A 67 -8.82 4.48 5.18
CA VAL A 67 -9.82 3.85 6.03
C VAL A 67 -10.09 2.46 5.49
N ASP A 68 -10.24 1.46 6.37
CA ASP A 68 -10.77 0.18 5.95
C ASP A 68 -12.19 0.40 5.45
N GLY A 69 -12.45 0.01 4.19
CA GLY A 69 -13.77 0.13 3.58
C GLY A 69 -14.80 -0.72 4.35
N PRO A 70 -16.07 -0.28 4.39
CA PRO A 70 -17.15 -1.00 5.09
C PRO A 70 -17.47 -2.38 4.50
#